data_AF-A0A0C6G0A2-F1
#
_entry.id   AF-A0A0C6G0A2-F1
#
_cell.length_a   1.000
_cell.length_b   1.000
_cell.length_c   1.000
_cell.angle_alpha   90.00
_cell.angle_beta   90.00
_cell.angle_gamma   90.00
#
_symmetry.space_group_name_H-M   'P 1'
#
loop_
_entity.id
_entity.type
_entity.pdbx_description
1 polymer ?
#
loop_
_entity_poly.entity_id
_entity_poly.type
_entity_poly.pdbx_seq_one_letter_code
_entity_poly.pdbx_strand_id
1 'polypeptide(L)'
;MAYDTDIPPHLSAQRAGTPAPIDADKPNTAMLKGDIDSGRSGDKVEVFDPGMAMLGTCEEAGGNALSPKDIARARLAEIKERWRLSPRKPGYAHDRADPTLALYVGFIGVAGVGLSAAIWLARTVA
;
A
#
# COMPACT_ATOMS: atom_id res chain seq x y z
N MET A 1 21.88 28.68 -13.39
CA MET A 1 20.81 27.67 -13.30
C MET A 1 20.86 27.10 -11.89
N ALA A 2 20.17 27.75 -10.95
CA ALA A 2 19.99 27.19 -9.61
C ALA A 2 18.81 26.22 -9.70
N TYR A 3 19.02 24.97 -9.35
CA TYR A 3 17.94 24.02 -9.14
C TYR A 3 17.21 24.42 -7.85
N ASP A 4 15.87 24.42 -7.86
CA ASP A 4 15.04 24.74 -6.67
C ASP A 4 15.29 23.78 -5.49
N THR A 5 15.98 22.66 -5.75
CA THR A 5 16.44 21.67 -4.78
C THR A 5 17.80 21.13 -5.22
N ASP A 6 18.82 21.15 -4.34
CA ASP A 6 20.17 20.58 -4.56
C ASP A 6 20.19 19.06 -4.84
N ILE A 7 19.03 18.42 -4.81
CA ILE A 7 18.88 16.98 -4.89
C ILE A 7 18.42 16.63 -6.32
N PRO A 8 19.25 15.95 -7.14
CA PRO A 8 18.81 15.46 -8.43
C PRO A 8 17.62 14.52 -8.23
N PRO A 9 16.64 14.47 -9.17
CA PRO A 9 15.47 13.63 -9.02
C PRO A 9 15.90 12.17 -8.85
N HIS A 10 15.86 11.69 -7.61
CA HIS A 10 16.20 10.33 -7.26
C HIS A 10 14.91 9.50 -7.19
N LEU A 11 14.86 8.43 -7.99
CA LEU A 11 13.70 7.53 -8.05
C LEU A 11 13.43 6.82 -6.72
N SER A 12 14.37 6.90 -5.77
CA SER A 12 14.27 6.33 -4.42
C SER A 12 13.13 6.88 -3.57
N ALA A 13 12.65 8.09 -3.84
CA ALA A 13 11.49 8.68 -3.14
C ALA A 13 10.19 8.55 -3.94
N GLN A 14 10.23 7.97 -5.14
CA GLN A 14 9.03 7.78 -5.94
C GLN A 14 8.26 6.58 -5.42
N ARG A 15 6.93 6.75 -5.40
CA ARG A 15 6.01 5.68 -5.08
C ARG A 15 6.15 4.55 -6.11
N ALA A 16 6.16 3.30 -5.66
CA ALA A 16 6.18 2.17 -6.56
C ALA A 16 4.91 2.17 -7.44
N GLY A 17 5.10 1.86 -8.73
CA GLY A 17 3.98 1.71 -9.66
C GLY A 17 3.12 0.48 -9.32
N THR A 18 2.00 0.31 -10.02
CA THR A 18 1.11 -0.84 -9.84
C THR A 18 1.87 -2.16 -10.15
N PRO A 19 2.09 -3.06 -9.16
CA PRO A 19 2.67 -4.37 -9.39
C PRO A 19 1.83 -5.23 -10.30
N ALA A 20 2.53 -6.19 -10.91
CA ALA A 20 1.95 -7.23 -11.73
C ALA A 20 0.85 -8.03 -11.00
N PRO A 21 -0.10 -8.62 -11.75
CA PRO A 21 -1.10 -9.53 -11.19
C PRO A 21 -0.47 -10.65 -10.35
N ILE A 22 -1.20 -11.12 -9.32
CA ILE A 22 -0.73 -12.18 -8.42
C ILE A 22 -0.64 -13.53 -9.16
N ASP A 23 -1.57 -13.74 -10.09
CA ASP A 23 -1.80 -14.95 -10.88
C ASP A 23 -1.06 -14.99 -12.21
N ALA A 24 -0.05 -14.14 -12.41
CA ALA A 24 0.71 -14.11 -13.64
C ALA A 24 1.37 -15.48 -13.95
N ASP A 25 1.28 -15.91 -15.22
CA ASP A 25 1.70 -17.25 -15.68
C ASP A 25 3.19 -17.55 -15.47
N LYS A 26 4.05 -16.52 -15.47
CA LYS A 26 5.51 -16.65 -15.37
C LYS A 26 6.07 -15.67 -14.33
N PRO A 27 5.89 -15.96 -13.04
CA PRO A 27 6.35 -15.08 -11.98
C PRO A 27 7.89 -15.08 -11.92
N ASN A 28 8.46 -13.90 -11.73
CA ASN A 28 9.90 -13.68 -11.57
C ASN A 28 10.21 -12.87 -10.31
N THR A 29 11.48 -12.76 -9.95
CA THR A 29 11.94 -12.08 -8.73
C THR A 29 11.59 -10.60 -8.71
N ALA A 30 11.58 -9.94 -9.88
CA ALA A 30 11.17 -8.55 -10.02
C ALA A 30 9.68 -8.33 -9.65
N MET A 31 8.82 -9.30 -9.94
CA MET A 31 7.41 -9.24 -9.54
C MET A 31 7.22 -9.39 -8.03
N LEU A 32 7.99 -10.29 -7.39
CA LEU A 32 8.01 -10.41 -5.93
C LEU A 32 8.52 -9.11 -5.29
N LYS A 33 9.59 -8.51 -5.83
CA LYS A 33 10.07 -7.20 -5.41
C LYS A 33 8.99 -6.13 -5.54
N GLY A 34 8.28 -6.09 -6.67
CA GLY A 34 7.19 -5.14 -6.90
C GLY A 34 6.02 -5.30 -5.92
N ASP A 35 5.68 -6.53 -5.52
CA ASP A 35 4.66 -6.74 -4.49
C ASP A 35 5.08 -6.15 -3.13
N ILE A 36 6.37 -6.21 -2.79
CA ILE A 36 6.86 -5.65 -1.54
C ILE A 36 7.01 -4.12 -1.64
N ASP A 37 7.62 -3.61 -2.71
CA ASP A 37 7.82 -2.17 -2.94
C ASP A 37 6.51 -1.38 -3.07
N SER A 38 5.42 -2.01 -3.50
CA SER A 38 4.08 -1.40 -3.56
C SER A 38 3.34 -1.40 -2.23
N GLY A 39 3.92 -2.02 -1.20
CA GLY A 39 3.27 -2.30 0.06
C GLY A 39 2.18 -3.37 0.00
N ARG A 40 1.95 -4.04 -1.15
CA ARG A 40 0.98 -5.15 -1.25
C ARG A 40 1.26 -6.27 -0.25
N SER A 41 2.53 -6.49 0.11
CA SER A 41 2.91 -7.44 1.17
C SER A 41 2.60 -6.95 2.59
N GLY A 42 2.18 -5.71 2.80
CA GLY A 42 1.81 -5.15 4.12
C GLY A 42 2.95 -4.90 5.11
N ASP A 43 4.16 -5.37 4.82
CA ASP A 43 5.35 -5.19 5.69
C ASP A 43 6.08 -3.86 5.41
N LYS A 44 5.92 -3.34 4.19
CA LYS A 44 6.64 -2.17 3.68
C LYS A 44 5.69 -1.08 3.20
N VAL A 45 6.16 0.17 3.26
CA VAL A 45 5.49 1.31 2.63
C VAL A 45 5.76 1.28 1.12
N GLU A 46 4.88 1.87 0.32
CA GLU A 46 4.90 1.90 -1.14
C GLU A 46 6.03 2.73 -1.79
N VAL A 47 7.24 2.64 -1.26
CA VAL A 47 8.43 3.35 -1.74
C VAL A 47 9.45 2.32 -2.18
N PHE A 48 10.19 2.64 -3.24
CA PHE A 48 11.28 1.81 -3.71
C PHE A 48 12.26 1.49 -2.57
N ASP A 49 12.41 0.21 -2.23
CA ASP A 49 13.40 -0.23 -1.24
C ASP A 49 14.72 -0.59 -1.94
N PRO A 50 15.79 0.24 -1.81
CA PRO A 50 17.09 -0.07 -2.39
C PRO A 50 17.74 -1.31 -1.74
N GLY A 51 17.40 -1.63 -0.49
CA GLY A 51 17.88 -2.82 0.20
C GLY A 51 17.37 -4.12 -0.41
N MET A 52 16.28 -4.07 -1.18
CA MET A 52 15.75 -5.21 -1.95
C MET A 52 16.21 -5.26 -3.40
N ALA A 53 17.07 -4.35 -3.87
CA ALA A 53 17.54 -4.36 -5.26
C ALA A 53 18.27 -5.67 -5.63
N MET A 54 18.84 -6.35 -4.63
CA MET A 54 19.62 -7.59 -4.78
C MET A 54 18.78 -8.87 -4.61
N LEU A 55 17.45 -8.78 -4.57
CA LEU A 55 16.60 -9.94 -4.38
C LEU A 55 16.77 -10.95 -5.54
N GLY A 56 17.29 -12.14 -5.23
CA GLY A 56 17.55 -13.20 -6.21
C GLY A 56 18.93 -13.13 -6.89
N THR A 57 19.71 -12.05 -6.69
CA THR A 57 21.02 -11.91 -7.36
C THR A 57 22.06 -12.87 -6.79
N CYS A 58 21.99 -13.17 -5.49
CA CYS A 58 22.90 -14.12 -4.85
C CYS A 58 22.61 -15.55 -5.33
N GLU A 59 21.34 -15.90 -5.47
CA GLU A 59 20.89 -17.20 -5.98
C GLU A 59 21.24 -17.37 -7.45
N GLU A 60 21.10 -16.33 -8.26
CA GLU A 60 21.58 -16.32 -9.65
C GLU A 60 23.11 -16.45 -9.73
N ALA A 61 23.86 -15.64 -8.97
CA ALA A 61 25.33 -15.69 -8.94
C ALA A 61 25.88 -17.03 -8.43
N GLY A 62 25.15 -17.68 -7.52
CA GLY A 62 25.47 -19.01 -7.00
C GLY A 62 25.07 -20.16 -7.92
N GLY A 63 24.52 -19.88 -9.11
CA GLY A 63 24.05 -20.91 -10.06
C GLY A 63 22.76 -21.63 -9.65
N ASN A 64 22.04 -21.10 -8.65
CA ASN A 64 20.83 -21.67 -8.09
C ASN A 64 19.63 -20.73 -8.28
N ALA A 65 19.45 -20.22 -9.50
CA ALA A 65 18.36 -19.29 -9.81
C ALA A 65 16.99 -19.86 -9.37
N LEU A 66 16.17 -19.03 -8.71
CA LEU A 66 14.86 -19.47 -8.22
C LEU A 66 13.96 -19.92 -9.37
N SER A 67 13.29 -21.05 -9.17
CA SER A 67 12.27 -21.50 -10.12
C SER A 67 11.03 -20.59 -10.04
N PRO A 68 10.28 -20.41 -11.14
CA PRO A 68 9.01 -19.67 -11.09
C PRO A 68 8.02 -20.21 -10.07
N LYS A 69 8.04 -21.52 -9.78
CA LYS A 69 7.17 -22.14 -8.76
C LYS A 69 7.53 -21.68 -7.36
N ASP A 70 8.83 -21.55 -7.06
CA ASP A 70 9.28 -21.07 -5.74
C ASP A 70 8.98 -19.59 -5.58
N ILE A 71 9.10 -18.80 -6.65
CA ILE A 71 8.72 -17.39 -6.66
C ILE A 71 7.20 -17.25 -6.44
N ALA A 72 6.37 -18.05 -7.12
CA ALA A 72 4.92 -18.06 -6.92
C ALA A 72 4.56 -18.37 -5.46
N ARG A 73 5.23 -19.38 -4.87
CA ARG A 73 5.06 -19.74 -3.46
C ARG A 73 5.45 -18.59 -2.54
N ALA A 74 6.58 -17.94 -2.79
CA ALA A 74 7.04 -16.78 -2.00
C ALA A 74 6.05 -15.61 -2.08
N ARG A 75 5.55 -15.28 -3.28
CA ARG A 75 4.54 -14.23 -3.49
C ARG A 75 3.27 -14.52 -2.67
N LEU A 76 2.79 -15.77 -2.69
CA LEU A 76 1.61 -16.17 -1.92
C LEU A 76 1.86 -16.10 -0.40
N ALA A 77 3.04 -16.55 0.05
CA ALA A 77 3.41 -16.54 1.45
C ALA A 77 3.44 -15.12 2.02
N GLU A 78 4.08 -14.19 1.31
CA GLU A 78 4.22 -12.79 1.75
C GLU A 78 2.90 -12.02 1.74
N ILE A 79 2.06 -12.23 0.72
CA ILE A 79 0.82 -11.45 0.56
C ILE A 79 -0.32 -12.04 1.41
N LYS A 80 -0.43 -13.36 1.50
CA LYS A 80 -1.62 -14.02 2.06
C LYS A 80 -1.34 -14.78 3.34
N GLU A 81 -0.34 -15.65 3.35
CA GLU A 81 -0.14 -16.57 4.48
C GLU A 81 0.38 -15.84 5.73
N ARG A 82 1.32 -14.92 5.55
CA ARG A 82 1.89 -14.07 6.61
C ARG A 82 0.82 -13.33 7.41
N TRP A 83 -0.25 -12.91 6.75
CA TRP A 83 -1.31 -12.09 7.34
C TRP A 83 -2.60 -12.86 7.64
N ARG A 84 -2.63 -14.18 7.44
CA ARG A 84 -3.85 -14.99 7.59
C ARG A 84 -4.54 -14.82 8.95
N LEU A 85 -3.76 -14.60 10.01
CA LEU A 85 -4.26 -14.43 11.38
C LEU A 85 -4.18 -12.98 11.87
N SER A 86 -3.76 -12.05 11.01
CA SER A 86 -3.63 -10.65 11.39
C SER A 86 -4.98 -9.93 11.25
N PRO A 87 -5.35 -9.09 12.23
CA PRO A 87 -6.49 -8.18 12.06
C PRO A 87 -6.21 -7.10 10.99
N ARG A 88 -4.94 -6.91 10.60
CA ARG A 88 -4.55 -6.01 9.52
C ARG A 88 -4.66 -6.74 8.19
N LYS A 89 -5.46 -6.20 7.28
CA LYS A 89 -5.44 -6.61 5.87
C LYS A 89 -4.13 -6.10 5.26
N PRO A 90 -3.33 -6.95 4.59
CA PRO A 90 -2.21 -6.49 3.78
C PRO A 90 -2.81 -5.62 2.67
N GLY A 91 -2.47 -4.34 2.70
CA GLY A 91 -3.05 -3.34 1.83
C GLY A 91 -2.01 -2.88 0.83
N TYR A 92 -2.37 -2.94 -0.46
CA TYR A 92 -1.80 -2.03 -1.43
C TYR A 92 -1.93 -0.60 -0.89
N ALA A 93 -0.81 0.06 -0.65
CA ALA A 93 -0.80 1.27 0.13
C ALA A 93 -1.81 2.30 -0.41
N HIS A 94 -2.80 2.57 0.43
CA HIS A 94 -3.91 3.51 0.25
C HIS A 94 -4.79 3.30 -0.99
N ASP A 95 -5.86 2.50 -0.84
CA ASP A 95 -7.10 2.85 -1.53
C ASP A 95 -7.54 4.24 -1.01
N ARG A 96 -7.71 5.19 -1.94
CA ARG A 96 -7.49 6.64 -1.72
C ARG A 96 -8.54 7.36 -0.88
N ALA A 97 -9.46 6.64 -0.27
CA ALA A 97 -10.47 7.20 0.60
C ALA A 97 -10.63 6.27 1.79
N ASP A 98 -10.12 6.68 2.95
CA ASP A 98 -10.50 6.02 4.19
C ASP A 98 -11.99 6.30 4.42
N PRO A 99 -12.89 5.30 4.29
CA PRO A 99 -14.32 5.52 4.50
C PRO A 99 -14.60 5.99 5.94
N THR A 100 -13.69 5.72 6.87
CA THR A 100 -13.77 6.17 8.26
C THR A 100 -13.79 7.69 8.35
N LEU A 101 -12.97 8.38 7.55
CA LEU A 101 -12.95 9.85 7.52
C LEU A 101 -14.27 10.40 6.97
N ALA A 102 -14.78 9.82 5.88
CA ALA A 102 -16.05 10.23 5.28
C ALA A 102 -17.24 10.03 6.24
N LEU A 103 -17.28 8.88 6.94
CA LEU A 103 -18.29 8.59 7.95
C LEU A 103 -18.19 9.56 9.15
N TYR A 104 -16.98 9.85 9.61
CA TYR A 104 -16.76 10.77 10.73
C TYR A 104 -17.21 12.19 10.39
N VAL A 105 -16.83 12.70 9.21
CA VAL A 105 -17.28 14.02 8.73
C VAL A 105 -18.80 14.05 8.55
N GLY A 106 -19.39 13.00 7.99
CA GLY A 106 -20.85 12.87 7.86
C GLY A 106 -21.57 12.89 9.21
N PHE A 107 -21.04 12.17 10.21
CA PHE A 107 -21.59 12.16 11.57
C PHE A 107 -21.58 13.56 12.21
N ILE A 108 -20.46 14.29 12.11
CA ILE A 108 -20.37 15.68 12.60
C ILE A 108 -21.41 16.57 11.93
N GLY A 109 -21.58 16.43 10.61
CA GLY A 109 -22.59 17.19 9.85
C GLY A 109 -24.01 16.93 10.36
N VAL A 110 -24.39 15.67 10.55
CA VAL A 110 -25.72 15.29 11.07
C VAL A 110 -25.94 15.82 12.48
N ALA A 111 -24.95 15.69 13.36
CA ALA A 111 -25.04 16.21 14.73
C ALA A 111 -25.21 17.74 14.75
N GLY A 112 -24.47 18.46 13.91
CA GLY A 112 -24.56 19.91 13.78
C GLY A 112 -25.91 20.39 13.26
N VAL A 113 -26.45 19.72 12.23
CA VAL A 113 -27.79 20.02 11.69
C VAL A 113 -28.87 19.72 12.74
N GLY A 114 -28.77 18.58 13.43
CA GLY A 114 -29.71 18.21 14.49
C GLY A 114 -29.73 19.23 15.63
N LEU A 115 -28.56 19.66 16.10
CA LEU A 115 -28.45 20.67 17.15
C LEU A 115 -29.03 22.03 16.69
N SER A 116 -28.74 22.44 15.46
CA SER A 116 -29.25 23.69 14.89
C SER A 116 -30.77 23.66 14.75
N ALA A 117 -31.34 22.54 14.28
CA ALA A 117 -32.78 22.36 14.16
C ALA A 117 -33.47 22.37 15.53
N ALA A 118 -32.88 21.73 16.55
CA ALA A 118 -33.40 21.75 17.91
C ALA A 118 -33.42 23.16 18.50
N ILE A 119 -32.35 23.94 18.32
CA ILE A 119 -32.26 25.34 18.76
C ILE A 119 -33.31 26.20 18.05
N TRP A 120 -33.48 26.02 16.73
CA TRP A 120 -34.47 26.76 15.96
C TRP A 120 -35.90 26.45 16.42
N LEU A 121 -36.25 25.18 16.57
CA LEU A 121 -37.56 24.75 17.10
C LEU A 121 -37.84 25.33 18.48
N ALA A 122 -36.86 25.27 19.39
CA ALA A 122 -37.00 25.83 20.74
C ALA A 122 -37.24 27.35 20.73
N ARG A 123 -36.65 28.09 19.78
CA ARG A 123 -36.91 29.52 19.59
C ARG A 123 -38.26 29.85 18.98
N THR A 124 -38.81 28.96 18.16
CA THR A 124 -40.10 29.20 17.49
C THR A 124 -41.31 28.84 18.37
N VAL A 125 -41.11 27.98 19.38
CA VAL A 125 -42.17 27.49 20.26
C VAL A 125 -42.21 28.24 21.61
N ALA A 126 -41.13 28.95 21.96
CA ALA A 126 -41.05 29.85 23.11
C ALA A 126 -41.48 31.28 22.73
#